data_AF-A0A150MU29-F1
#
_entry.id   AF-A0A150MU29-F1
#
_cell.length_a   1.000
_cell.length_b   1.000
_cell.length_c   1.000
_cell.angle_alpha   90.00
_cell.angle_beta   90.00
_cell.angle_gamma   90.00
#
_symmetry.space_group_name_H-M   'P 1'
#
loop_
_entity.id
_entity.type
_entity.pdbx_description
1 polymer ?
#
loop_
_entity_poly.entity_id
_entity_poly.type
_entity_poly.pdbx_seq_one_letter_code
_entity_poly.pdbx_strand_id
1 'polypeptide(L)' 'MLFFSRHNRGEETELNVTAREKLRLLLYAGEPVNEPVVAYGPFVMNTPEQIREAIRDYQEGRFGR' A
#
# COMPACT_ATOMS: atom_id res chain seq x y z
N MET A 1 11.33 -18.15 -11.59
CA MET A 1 11.01 -18.43 -10.17
C MET A 1 11.42 -17.19 -9.39
N LEU A 2 10.56 -16.69 -8.50
CA LEU A 2 10.87 -15.52 -7.65
C LEU A 2 11.10 -16.04 -6.24
N PHE A 3 12.26 -15.72 -5.66
CA PHE A 3 12.59 -16.05 -4.27
C PHE A 3 12.72 -14.74 -3.50
N PHE A 4 12.04 -14.68 -2.34
CA PHE A 4 12.18 -13.59 -1.39
C PHE A 4 12.82 -14.16 -0.12
N SER A 5 13.98 -13.64 0.26
CA SER A 5 14.59 -13.89 1.57
C SER A 5 14.21 -12.74 2.50
N ARG A 6 13.59 -13.05 3.64
CA ARG A 6 13.23 -12.03 4.63
C ARG A 6 14.50 -11.58 5.37
N HIS A 7 15.00 -10.38 5.07
CA HIS A 7 16.13 -9.77 5.77
C HIS A 7 15.68 -8.83 6.91
N ASN A 8 16.55 -8.63 7.89
CA ASN A 8 16.30 -7.72 9.02
C ASN A 8 16.55 -6.26 8.61
N ARG A 9 16.01 -5.33 9.39
CA ARG A 9 16.05 -3.88 9.13
C ARG A 9 17.51 -3.39 9.08
N GLY A 10 17.95 -2.88 7.93
CA GLY A 10 19.31 -2.34 7.72
C GLY A 10 20.24 -3.19 6.86
N GLU A 11 19.80 -4.35 6.38
CA GLU A 11 20.54 -5.22 5.46
C GLU A 11 20.08 -5.02 4.00
N GLU A 12 21.00 -5.13 3.05
CA GLU A 12 20.68 -5.08 1.63
C GLU A 12 19.74 -6.23 1.25
N THR A 13 18.65 -5.92 0.54
CA THR A 13 17.71 -6.93 0.03
C THR A 13 18.08 -7.28 -1.39
N GLU A 14 18.41 -8.56 -1.64
CA GLU A 14 18.70 -9.06 -2.97
C GLU A 14 17.48 -9.66 -3.66
N LEU A 15 17.29 -9.34 -4.95
CA LEU A 15 16.24 -9.90 -5.80
C LEU A 15 16.85 -10.51 -7.07
N ASN A 16 16.84 -11.84 -7.16
CA ASN A 16 17.30 -12.57 -8.33
C ASN A 16 16.11 -12.92 -9.25
N VAL A 17 16.09 -12.36 -10.46
CA VAL A 17 15.03 -12.58 -11.46
C VAL A 17 15.59 -13.26 -12.70
N THR A 18 15.01 -14.40 -13.07
CA THR A 18 15.35 -15.11 -14.31
C THR A 18 14.08 -15.38 -15.12
N ALA A 19 14.13 -15.04 -16.41
CA ALA A 19 13.04 -15.29 -17.36
C ALA A 19 13.57 -16.04 -18.58
N ARG A 20 12.78 -17.00 -19.08
CA ARG A 20 13.09 -17.75 -20.31
C ARG A 20 12.47 -17.11 -21.56
N GLU A 21 11.56 -16.14 -21.35
CA GLU A 21 10.85 -15.38 -22.37
C GLU A 21 10.58 -13.94 -21.86
N LYS A 22 9.77 -13.15 -22.58
CA LYS A 22 9.46 -11.74 -22.23
C LYS A 22 8.83 -11.63 -20.84
N LEU A 23 9.43 -10.80 -19.99
CA LEU A 23 8.96 -10.49 -18.64
C LEU A 23 8.61 -9.00 -18.54
N ARG A 24 7.46 -8.69 -17.92
CA ARG A 24 7.16 -7.37 -17.35
C ARG A 24 6.95 -7.53 -15.86
N LEU A 25 7.66 -6.73 -15.07
CA LEU A 25 7.71 -6.79 -13.62
C LEU A 25 7.53 -5.38 -13.07
N LEU A 26 6.90 -5.30 -11.89
CA LEU A 26 6.78 -4.10 -11.09
C LEU A 26 7.13 -4.45 -9.66
N LEU A 27 8.15 -3.79 -9.12
CA LEU A 27 8.63 -3.98 -7.75
C LEU A 27 8.31 -2.72 -6.95
N TYR A 28 7.61 -2.90 -5.84
CA TYR A 28 7.38 -1.84 -4.86
C TYR A 28 7.97 -2.26 -3.52
N ALA A 29 8.69 -1.35 -2.90
CA ALA A 29 9.22 -1.46 -1.55
C ALA A 29 9.02 -0.12 -0.85
N GLY A 30 8.76 -0.15 0.45
CA GLY A 30 8.51 1.04 1.24
C GLY A 30 8.58 0.73 2.73
N GLU A 31 8.77 1.78 3.53
CA GLU A 31 8.72 1.65 4.97
C GLU A 31 7.29 1.30 5.42
N PRO A 32 7.10 0.34 6.33
CA PRO A 32 5.80 0.06 6.90
C PRO A 32 5.25 1.31 7.60
N VAL A 33 4.04 1.73 7.24
CA VAL A 33 3.38 2.91 7.82
C VAL A 33 3.08 2.71 9.32
N ASN A 34 2.91 1.47 9.78
CA ASN A 34 2.64 1.10 11.19
C ASN A 34 1.43 1.82 11.83
N GLU A 35 0.46 2.23 11.01
CA GLU A 35 -0.79 2.82 11.48
C GLU A 35 -1.97 1.86 11.25
N PRO A 36 -3.04 1.96 12.06
CA PRO A 36 -4.28 1.24 11.77
C PRO A 36 -4.79 1.59 10.37
N VAL A 37 -5.31 0.58 9.67
CA VAL A 37 -5.91 0.74 8.34
C VAL A 37 -7.38 0.32 8.42
N VAL A 38 -8.26 1.26 8.12
CA VAL A 38 -9.71 1.07 8.00
C VAL A 38 -10.11 1.48 6.59
N ALA A 39 -10.72 0.57 5.85
CA ALA A 39 -11.12 0.79 4.46
C ALA A 39 -12.63 0.59 4.28
N TYR A 40 -13.26 1.52 3.54
CA TYR A 40 -14.66 1.42 3.13
C TYR A 40 -14.85 2.07 1.75
N GLY A 41 -15.16 1.24 0.75
CA GLY A 41 -15.30 1.71 -0.64
C GLY A 41 -14.01 2.41 -1.12
N PRO A 42 -14.09 3.66 -1.63
CA PRO A 42 -12.93 4.40 -2.11
C PRO A 42 -12.13 5.09 -0.99
N PHE A 43 -12.52 4.94 0.28
CA PHE A 43 -11.91 5.65 1.40
C PHE A 43 -11.04 4.72 2.25
N VAL A 44 -9.82 5.16 2.56
CA VAL A 44 -8.88 4.50 3.46
C VAL A 44 -8.44 5.52 4.51
N MET A 45 -8.67 5.22 5.79
CA MET A 45 -8.37 6.06 6.95
C MET A 45 -7.83 5.22 8.11
N ASN A 46 -7.51 5.84 9.24
CA ASN A 46 -7.02 5.12 10.42
C ASN A 46 -8.13 4.69 11.40
N THR A 47 -9.33 5.29 11.33
CA THR A 47 -10.45 5.02 12.26
C THR A 47 -11.81 4.96 11.56
N PRO A 48 -12.81 4.24 12.11
CA PRO A 48 -14.18 4.24 11.58
C PRO A 48 -14.84 5.63 11.58
N GLU A 49 -14.51 6.49 12.54
CA GLU A 49 -14.99 7.88 12.65
C GLU A 49 -14.56 8.70 11.43
N GLN A 50 -13.28 8.62 11.05
CA GLN A 50 -12.73 9.29 9.88
C GLN A 50 -13.35 8.79 8.58
N ILE A 51 -13.71 7.50 8.49
CA ILE A 51 -14.47 7.00 7.34
C ILE A 51 -15.85 7.67 7.24
N ARG A 52 -16.58 7.77 8.36
CA ARG A 52 -17.90 8.42 8.38
C ARG A 52 -17.81 9.91 8.02
N GLU A 53 -16.75 10.57 8.44
CA GLU A 53 -16.44 11.95 8.04
C GLU A 53 -16.12 12.06 6.55
N ALA A 54 -15.25 11.20 6.02
CA ALA A 54 -14.88 11.21 4.62
C ALA A 54 -16.10 11.02 3.69
N ILE A 55 -17.00 10.10 4.06
CA ILE A 55 -18.25 9.88 3.32
C ILE A 55 -19.13 11.14 3.35
N ARG A 56 -19.27 11.77 4.51
CA ARG A 56 -20.07 12.98 4.66
C ARG A 56 -19.49 14.14 3.84
N ASP A 57 -18.18 14.38 3.91
CA ASP A 57 -17.53 15.44 3.13
C ASP A 57 -17.62 15.20 1.62
N TYR A 58 -17.56 13.94 1.20
CA TYR A 58 -17.80 13.56 -0.19
C TYR A 58 -19.24 13.88 -0.62
N GLN A 59 -20.23 13.49 0.19
CA GLN A 59 -21.65 13.76 -0.07
C GLN A 59 -21.98 15.26 -0.08
N GLU A 60 -21.29 16.06 0.72
CA GLU A 60 -21.49 17.50 0.81
C GLU A 60 -20.64 18.29 -0.20
N GLY A 61 -19.89 17.61 -1.07
CA GLY A 61 -19.08 18.24 -2.12
C GLY A 61 -17.89 19.06 -1.58
N ARG A 62 -17.43 18.74 -0.37
CA ARG A 62 -16.28 19.38 0.29
C ARG A 62 -14.94 18.69 0.03
N PHE A 63 -14.95 17.51 -0.57
CA PHE A 63 -13.72 16.76 -0.89
C PHE A 63 -12.83 17.56 -1.87
N GLY A 64 -11.68 18.04 -1.40
CA GLY A 64 -10.65 18.68 -2.23
C GLY A 64 -10.85 20.16 -2.54
N ARG A 65 -11.64 20.89 -1.73
CA ARG A 65 -11.69 22.37 -1.75
C ARG A 65 -10.87 23.00 -0.64
#